data_AF-A0A0L8G9B3-F1
#
_entry.id   AF-A0A0L8G9B3-F1
#
_cell.length_a   1.000
_cell.length_b   1.000
_cell.length_c   1.000
_cell.angle_alpha   90.00
_cell.angle_beta   90.00
_cell.angle_gamma   90.00
#
_symmetry.space_group_name_H-M   'P 1'
#
loop_
_entity.id
_entity.type
_entity.pdbx_description
1 polymer ?
#
loop_
_entity_poly.entity_id
_entity_poly.type
_entity_poly.pdbx_seq_one_letter_code
_entity_poly.pdbx_strand_id
1 'polypeptide(L)'
;MTLRLRIQVGNLCQFLPQEKVADFSRMSQQELLENTEKAVGSEDMYETHMLLKQARTKARLLNQAYDSLVEHVNQEKQKNNHLEQDVRNFEEGQKYLEQIKMLRMKRPWLEYEEQRRKYTDVKKEKDEMAKVVEGLQSAAAPMKKELQVVQNSLTKTNQQLKNISTCISDTNKAIEKIKKQIEYETDKATEVLDDLKYKKQEEEQNRKSVRELKRQVGTLENRLASIPTNDDNQPAIEQINVKIQQVSLQLTKLHSHKSSIHDEIKSLDISMRDHIQDLKRLHDIANIRLQALREKHKNTYMAVLWLRENSNIFKGAVHEPIMLNINMKNPSDAKFIESFVSFNDLRSFVCENADDMDLLLSKIRDEQKLKINCVKCPSQDISYFRPRIPIHNLKKYGFRCFLKDLFDCPEAVMKFLCMQYKVHMIPVGNEDSKSKVDQIINENPTLNVFFTANNQYSIKTSTYSGQKSTRNYTLRDAYLLKNSSDTIKEKRLQEEIQKTQHLKSVKEEETRRLQQECDQQENTINELRKQKV
;
A
#
# COMPACT_ATOMS: atom_id res chain seq x y z
N MET A 1 -17.33 18.23 138.16
CA MET A 1 -17.96 16.94 138.53
C MET A 1 -18.41 16.14 137.30
N THR A 2 -19.03 16.80 136.31
CA THR A 2 -19.51 16.20 135.05
C THR A 2 -18.42 15.62 134.13
N LEU A 3 -17.25 16.25 134.03
CA LEU A 3 -16.09 15.72 133.28
C LEU A 3 -15.52 14.41 133.86
N ARG A 4 -15.64 14.20 135.19
CA ARG A 4 -15.11 13.02 135.89
C ARG A 4 -16.04 11.80 135.77
N LEU A 5 -17.32 12.02 135.43
CA LEU A 5 -18.37 11.01 135.30
C LEU A 5 -18.77 10.73 133.84
N ARG A 6 -18.09 11.34 132.86
CA ARG A 6 -18.35 11.18 131.41
C ARG A 6 -19.83 11.32 131.03
N ILE A 7 -20.50 12.37 131.53
CA ILE A 7 -21.91 12.64 131.21
C ILE A 7 -21.99 13.67 130.07
N GLN A 8 -22.42 13.22 128.89
CA GLN A 8 -22.67 14.04 127.71
C GLN A 8 -24.16 14.44 127.66
N VAL A 9 -24.49 15.60 128.21
CA VAL A 9 -25.88 16.11 128.29
C VAL A 9 -26.52 16.32 126.91
N GLY A 10 -25.71 16.55 125.87
CA GLY A 10 -26.17 16.69 124.48
C GLY A 10 -26.34 15.37 123.71
N ASN A 11 -25.98 14.23 124.31
CA ASN A 11 -26.09 12.94 123.66
C ASN A 11 -27.44 12.27 124.02
N LEU A 12 -28.32 12.15 123.01
CA LEU A 12 -29.66 11.58 123.17
C LEU A 12 -29.67 10.12 123.65
N CYS A 13 -28.54 9.40 123.54
CA CYS A 13 -28.40 8.03 124.01
C CYS A 13 -28.09 7.93 125.51
N GLN A 14 -27.56 8.99 126.15
CA GLN A 14 -27.22 9.01 127.58
C GLN A 14 -28.25 9.80 128.41
N PHE A 15 -28.84 10.82 127.81
CA PHE A 15 -29.91 11.61 128.40
C PHE A 15 -30.99 11.85 127.36
N LEU A 16 -32.23 11.44 127.67
CA LEU A 16 -33.37 11.55 126.77
C LEU A 16 -34.41 12.52 127.33
N PRO A 17 -34.30 13.83 127.05
CA PRO A 17 -35.32 14.80 127.43
C PRO A 17 -36.66 14.47 126.76
N GLN A 18 -37.78 14.62 127.48
CA GLN A 18 -39.13 14.37 126.94
C GLN A 18 -39.41 15.11 125.63
N GLU A 19 -38.91 16.35 125.49
CA GLU A 19 -39.07 17.16 124.28
C GLU A 19 -38.26 16.66 123.07
N LYS A 20 -37.23 15.83 123.29
CA LYS A 20 -36.25 15.39 122.27
C LYS A 20 -36.41 13.90 121.88
N VAL A 21 -37.44 13.22 122.38
CA VAL A 21 -37.68 11.78 122.10
C VAL A 21 -37.94 11.52 120.62
N ALA A 22 -38.59 12.44 119.92
CA ALA A 22 -38.84 12.33 118.48
C ALA A 22 -37.54 12.35 117.65
N ASP A 23 -36.57 13.19 118.05
CA ASP A 23 -35.26 13.28 117.37
C ASP A 23 -34.47 11.98 117.50
N PHE A 24 -34.54 11.31 118.66
CA PHE A 24 -33.91 9.99 118.86
C PHE A 24 -34.49 8.93 117.92
N SER A 25 -35.81 8.91 117.72
CA SER A 25 -36.47 7.95 116.81
C SER A 25 -36.17 8.18 115.32
N ARG A 26 -35.68 9.38 114.96
CA ARG A 26 -35.33 9.77 113.58
C ARG A 26 -33.87 9.50 113.24
N MET A 27 -33.01 9.23 114.22
CA MET A 27 -31.60 8.94 113.97
C MET A 27 -31.44 7.64 113.17
N SER A 28 -30.53 7.65 112.20
CA SER A 28 -30.17 6.44 111.47
C SER A 28 -29.45 5.45 112.38
N GLN A 29 -29.50 4.16 112.04
CA GLN A 29 -28.79 3.11 112.79
C GLN A 29 -27.29 3.39 112.92
N GLN A 30 -26.68 4.08 111.95
CA GLN A 30 -25.27 4.48 111.98
C GLN A 30 -25.02 5.64 112.95
N GLU A 31 -25.90 6.65 112.97
CA GLU A 31 -25.81 7.78 113.91
C GLU A 31 -26.10 7.31 115.35
N LEU A 32 -27.04 6.37 115.54
CA LEU A 32 -27.28 5.74 116.83
C LEU A 32 -26.03 5.01 117.35
N LEU A 33 -25.32 4.29 116.47
CA LEU A 33 -24.07 3.63 116.83
C LEU A 33 -22.99 4.66 117.24
N GLU A 34 -22.79 5.72 116.46
CA GLU A 34 -21.81 6.78 116.77
C GLU A 34 -22.13 7.50 118.09
N ASN A 35 -23.40 7.77 118.35
CA ASN A 35 -23.82 8.40 119.60
C ASN A 35 -23.72 7.44 120.78
N THR A 36 -23.97 6.15 120.58
CA THR A 36 -23.76 5.12 121.62
C THR A 36 -22.28 4.98 121.97
N GLU A 37 -21.40 4.97 120.97
CA GLU A 37 -19.94 4.93 121.17
C GLU A 37 -19.43 6.16 121.93
N LYS A 38 -19.99 7.35 121.67
CA LYS A 38 -19.65 8.57 122.42
C LYS A 38 -20.16 8.55 123.87
N ALA A 39 -21.30 7.91 124.12
CA ALA A 39 -21.95 7.89 125.44
C ALA A 39 -21.37 6.82 126.38
N VAL A 40 -21.11 5.62 125.87
CA VAL A 40 -20.80 4.42 126.68
C VAL A 40 -19.43 3.83 126.34
N GLY A 41 -18.87 4.14 125.15
CA GLY A 41 -17.60 3.61 124.70
C GLY A 41 -16.39 4.06 125.52
N SER A 42 -15.28 3.34 125.37
CA SER A 42 -13.97 3.78 125.88
C SER A 42 -13.52 5.06 125.16
N GLU A 43 -12.61 5.82 125.79
CA GLU A 43 -12.19 7.17 125.34
C GLU A 43 -11.73 7.17 123.87
N ASP A 44 -11.11 6.07 123.41
CA ASP A 44 -10.58 5.95 122.06
C ASP A 44 -11.54 5.27 121.06
N MET A 45 -12.70 4.76 121.49
CA MET A 45 -13.56 3.89 120.67
C MET A 45 -14.15 4.63 119.45
N TYR A 46 -14.72 5.82 119.69
CA TYR A 46 -15.27 6.66 118.64
C TYR A 46 -14.18 7.17 117.68
N GLU A 47 -13.02 7.58 118.22
CA GLU A 47 -11.88 8.03 117.40
C GLU A 47 -11.35 6.90 116.52
N THR A 48 -11.23 5.68 117.08
CA THR A 48 -10.84 4.47 116.34
C THR A 48 -11.85 4.14 115.23
N HIS A 49 -13.15 4.23 115.50
CA HIS A 49 -14.18 4.01 114.48
C HIS A 49 -14.13 5.05 113.36
N MET A 50 -13.92 6.34 113.69
CA MET A 50 -13.73 7.39 112.68
C MET A 50 -12.47 7.18 111.84
N LEU A 51 -11.35 6.78 112.46
CA LEU A 51 -10.13 6.40 111.76
C LEU A 51 -10.36 5.19 110.84
N LEU A 52 -11.14 4.19 111.26
CA LEU A 52 -11.50 3.04 110.42
C LEU A 52 -12.36 3.44 109.22
N LYS A 53 -13.35 4.34 109.39
CA LYS A 53 -14.14 4.88 108.28
C LYS A 53 -13.26 5.63 107.27
N GLN A 54 -12.34 6.45 107.76
CA GLN A 54 -11.38 7.15 106.90
C GLN A 54 -10.45 6.17 106.18
N ALA A 55 -9.91 5.17 106.88
CA ALA A 55 -9.05 4.14 106.32
C ALA A 55 -9.79 3.30 105.25
N ARG A 56 -11.06 2.94 105.49
CA ARG A 56 -11.90 2.22 104.52
C ARG A 56 -12.16 3.07 103.27
N THR A 57 -12.41 4.36 103.44
CA THR A 57 -12.61 5.29 102.33
C THR A 57 -11.34 5.44 101.50
N LYS A 58 -10.19 5.61 102.16
CA LYS A 58 -8.87 5.64 101.50
C LYS A 58 -8.57 4.33 100.75
N ALA A 59 -8.80 3.18 101.38
CA ALA A 59 -8.62 1.87 100.75
C ALA A 59 -9.51 1.70 99.52
N ARG A 60 -10.77 2.16 99.58
CA ARG A 60 -11.68 2.12 98.43
C ARG A 60 -11.19 2.98 97.27
N LEU A 61 -10.75 4.21 97.55
CA LEU A 61 -10.20 5.09 96.52
C LEU A 61 -8.91 4.52 95.92
N LEU A 62 -8.04 3.94 96.76
CA LEU A 62 -6.81 3.30 96.30
C LEU A 62 -7.10 2.09 95.41
N ASN A 63 -8.09 1.26 95.77
CA ASN A 63 -8.51 0.13 94.95
C ASN A 63 -9.10 0.58 93.60
N GLN A 64 -9.95 1.61 93.60
CA GLN A 64 -10.47 2.18 92.35
C GLN A 64 -9.35 2.73 91.46
N ALA A 65 -8.38 3.42 92.05
CA ALA A 65 -7.21 3.90 91.32
C ALA A 65 -6.36 2.73 90.78
N TYR A 66 -6.17 1.68 91.58
CA TYR A 66 -5.47 0.47 91.17
C TYR A 66 -6.17 -0.22 89.99
N ASP A 67 -7.48 -0.43 90.07
CA ASP A 67 -8.26 -1.05 88.99
C ASP A 67 -8.17 -0.22 87.70
N SER A 68 -8.29 1.12 87.80
CA SER A 68 -8.13 2.01 86.64
C SER A 68 -6.71 1.96 86.04
N LEU A 69 -5.69 1.82 86.89
CA LEU A 69 -4.29 1.71 86.44
C LEU A 69 -4.04 0.36 85.76
N VAL A 70 -4.62 -0.73 86.28
CA VAL A 70 -4.55 -2.05 85.66
C VAL A 70 -5.23 -2.06 84.29
N GLU A 71 -6.41 -1.45 84.18
CA GLU A 71 -7.08 -1.29 82.88
C GLU A 71 -6.22 -0.48 81.91
N HIS A 72 -5.65 0.65 82.34
CA HIS A 72 -4.77 1.47 81.52
C HIS A 72 -3.52 0.69 81.07
N VAL A 73 -2.87 -0.05 81.97
CA VAL A 73 -1.71 -0.89 81.62
C VAL A 73 -2.09 -1.96 80.59
N ASN A 74 -3.26 -2.58 80.72
CA ASN A 74 -3.72 -3.57 79.74
C ASN A 74 -4.00 -2.94 78.38
N GLN A 75 -4.60 -1.75 78.34
CA GLN A 75 -4.80 -0.99 77.10
C GLN A 75 -3.47 -0.64 76.43
N GLU A 76 -2.49 -0.14 77.18
CA GLU A 76 -1.16 0.18 76.63
C GLU A 76 -0.41 -1.06 76.16
N LYS A 77 -0.52 -2.20 76.86
CA LYS A 77 0.04 -3.48 76.39
C LYS A 77 -0.59 -3.93 75.06
N GLN A 78 -1.91 -3.80 74.92
CA GLN A 78 -2.59 -4.14 73.67
C GLN A 78 -2.15 -3.23 72.52
N LYS A 79 -2.03 -1.91 72.77
CA LYS A 79 -1.49 -0.96 71.79
C LYS A 79 -0.05 -1.31 71.40
N ASN A 80 0.82 -1.63 72.37
CA ASN A 80 2.19 -2.01 72.09
C ASN A 80 2.27 -3.29 71.23
N ASN A 81 1.49 -4.32 71.55
CA ASN A 81 1.44 -5.54 70.74
C ASN A 81 1.00 -5.29 69.29
N HIS A 82 0.05 -4.36 69.08
CA HIS A 82 -0.37 -3.97 67.74
C HIS A 82 0.74 -3.23 66.99
N LEU A 83 1.37 -2.25 67.65
CA LEU A 83 2.49 -1.50 67.09
C LEU A 83 3.69 -2.40 66.76
N GLU A 84 4.01 -3.39 67.60
CA GLU A 84 5.06 -4.36 67.31
C GLU A 84 4.77 -5.15 66.02
N GLN A 85 3.51 -5.50 65.77
CA GLN A 85 3.15 -6.17 64.53
C GLN A 85 3.30 -5.24 63.32
N ASP A 86 2.89 -3.98 63.45
CA ASP A 86 3.05 -3.00 62.37
C ASP A 86 4.51 -2.70 62.05
N VAL A 87 5.36 -2.62 63.08
CA VAL A 87 6.82 -2.46 62.92
C VAL A 87 7.41 -3.67 62.20
N ARG A 88 7.05 -4.90 62.58
CA ARG A 88 7.50 -6.12 61.87
C ARG A 88 7.08 -6.10 60.40
N ASN A 89 5.82 -5.77 60.12
CA ASN A 89 5.31 -5.67 58.76
C ASN A 89 6.07 -4.60 57.94
N PHE A 90 6.39 -3.47 58.56
CA PHE A 90 7.17 -2.41 57.93
C PHE A 90 8.60 -2.86 57.61
N GLU A 91 9.27 -3.51 58.56
CA GLU A 91 10.63 -4.06 58.36
C GLU A 91 10.67 -5.11 57.24
N GLU A 92 9.69 -6.01 57.18
CA GLU A 92 9.54 -6.96 56.08
C GLU A 92 9.29 -6.25 54.74
N GLY A 93 8.43 -5.24 54.75
CA GLY A 93 8.17 -4.38 53.59
C GLY A 93 9.45 -3.73 53.06
N GLN A 94 10.29 -3.19 53.94
CA GLN A 94 11.59 -2.61 53.56
C GLN A 94 12.53 -3.66 52.94
N LYS A 95 12.62 -4.86 53.51
CA LYS A 95 13.42 -5.96 52.95
C LYS A 95 12.95 -6.33 51.53
N TYR A 96 11.64 -6.41 51.30
CA TYR A 96 11.10 -6.69 49.97
C TYR A 96 11.38 -5.55 48.98
N LEU A 97 11.31 -4.29 49.42
CA LEU A 97 11.65 -3.14 48.58
C LEU A 97 13.13 -3.15 48.16
N GLU A 98 14.04 -3.49 49.08
CA GLU A 98 15.46 -3.65 48.77
C GLU A 98 15.69 -4.80 47.77
N GLN A 99 15.03 -5.94 47.96
CA GLN A 99 15.08 -7.06 47.02
C GLN A 99 14.55 -6.66 45.63
N ILE A 100 13.43 -5.94 45.56
CA ILE A 100 12.87 -5.45 44.30
C ILE A 100 13.86 -4.51 43.61
N LYS A 101 14.51 -3.61 44.37
CA LYS A 101 15.54 -2.72 43.82
C LYS A 101 16.71 -3.51 43.23
N MET A 102 17.21 -4.52 43.95
CA MET A 102 18.27 -5.40 43.48
C MET A 102 17.87 -6.18 42.22
N LEU A 103 16.66 -6.74 42.18
CA LEU A 103 16.14 -7.46 41.02
C LEU A 103 15.95 -6.54 39.80
N ARG A 104 15.48 -5.31 40.02
CA ARG A 104 15.36 -4.30 38.96
C ARG A 104 16.71 -3.93 38.37
N MET A 105 17.77 -3.87 39.18
CA MET A 105 19.13 -3.65 38.70
C MET A 105 19.71 -4.88 37.99
N LYS A 106 19.39 -6.09 38.46
CA LYS A 106 19.87 -7.35 37.87
C LYS A 106 19.22 -7.67 36.52
N ARG A 107 17.96 -7.29 36.32
CA ARG A 107 17.22 -7.52 35.06
C ARG A 107 17.96 -7.02 33.81
N PRO A 108 18.35 -5.74 33.68
CA PRO A 108 19.05 -5.25 32.51
C PRO A 108 20.44 -5.91 32.34
N TRP A 109 21.07 -6.32 33.44
CA TRP A 109 22.34 -7.06 33.38
C TRP A 109 22.16 -8.44 32.76
N LEU A 110 21.10 -9.16 33.11
CA LEU A 110 20.75 -10.45 32.49
C LEU A 110 20.36 -10.28 31.01
N GLU A 111 19.57 -9.26 30.69
CA GLU A 111 19.22 -8.93 29.30
C GLU A 111 20.50 -8.63 28.48
N TYR A 112 21.44 -7.86 29.03
CA TYR A 112 22.74 -7.62 28.41
C TYR A 112 23.57 -8.89 28.26
N GLU A 113 23.64 -9.75 29.29
CA GLU A 113 24.41 -10.98 29.24
C GLU A 113 23.88 -11.94 28.17
N GLU A 114 22.55 -12.07 28.04
CA GLU A 114 21.92 -12.88 27.00
C GLU A 114 22.27 -12.35 25.60
N GLN A 115 22.16 -11.04 25.37
CA GLN A 115 22.50 -10.43 24.08
C GLN A 115 23.99 -10.53 23.80
N ARG A 116 24.85 -10.38 24.81
CA ARG A 116 26.30 -10.53 24.69
C ARG A 116 26.69 -11.96 24.32
N ARG A 117 26.03 -12.98 24.87
CA ARG A 117 26.25 -14.38 24.48
C ARG A 117 25.90 -14.58 23.00
N LYS A 118 24.69 -14.19 22.59
CA LYS A 118 24.27 -14.26 21.18
C LYS A 118 25.22 -13.53 20.24
N TYR A 119 25.66 -12.33 20.60
CA TYR A 119 26.66 -11.57 19.83
C TYR A 119 28.00 -12.31 19.74
N THR A 120 28.46 -12.90 20.84
CA THR A 120 29.75 -13.61 20.88
C THR A 120 29.70 -14.86 20.01
N ASP A 121 28.58 -15.59 20.02
CA ASP A 121 28.39 -16.79 19.20
C ASP A 121 28.34 -16.42 17.70
N VAL A 122 27.52 -15.44 17.33
CA VAL A 122 27.46 -14.94 15.94
C VAL A 122 28.79 -14.35 15.49
N LYS A 123 29.53 -13.68 16.38
CA LYS A 123 30.86 -13.15 16.05
C LYS A 123 31.84 -14.28 15.75
N LYS A 124 31.83 -15.37 16.52
CA LYS A 124 32.67 -16.54 16.23
C LYS A 124 32.34 -17.15 14.87
N GLU A 125 31.05 -17.37 14.59
CA GLU A 125 30.61 -17.88 13.28
C GLU A 125 31.04 -16.95 12.14
N LYS A 126 30.88 -15.63 12.30
CA LYS A 126 31.35 -14.64 11.33
C LYS A 126 32.85 -14.74 11.11
N ASP A 127 33.64 -14.81 12.17
CA ASP A 127 35.10 -14.86 12.10
C ASP A 127 35.58 -16.17 11.46
N GLU A 128 34.90 -17.30 11.72
CA GLU A 128 35.14 -18.59 11.06
C GLU A 128 34.82 -18.53 9.56
N MET A 129 33.65 -18.01 9.19
CA MET A 129 33.27 -17.85 7.79
C MET A 129 34.17 -16.85 7.05
N ALA A 130 34.63 -15.78 7.72
CA ALA A 130 35.59 -14.84 7.15
C ALA A 130 36.91 -15.53 6.80
N LYS A 131 37.43 -16.41 7.67
CA LYS A 131 38.62 -17.21 7.37
C LYS A 131 38.41 -18.17 6.20
N VAL A 132 37.23 -18.79 6.11
CA VAL A 132 36.89 -19.66 4.97
C VAL A 132 36.86 -18.86 3.66
N VAL A 133 36.23 -17.68 3.66
CA VAL A 133 36.19 -16.80 2.50
C VAL A 133 37.58 -16.32 2.10
N GLU A 134 38.42 -15.93 3.05
CA GLU A 134 39.81 -15.52 2.79
C GLU A 134 40.64 -16.67 2.21
N GLY A 135 40.46 -17.89 2.73
CA GLY A 135 41.07 -19.10 2.18
C GLY A 135 40.63 -19.40 0.75
N LEU A 136 39.33 -19.34 0.48
CA LEU A 136 38.77 -19.54 -0.87
C LEU A 136 39.19 -18.43 -1.85
N GLN A 137 39.26 -17.17 -1.40
CA GLN A 137 39.74 -16.06 -2.21
C GLN A 137 41.22 -16.22 -2.56
N SER A 138 42.04 -16.66 -1.59
CA SER A 138 43.46 -16.94 -1.82
C SER A 138 43.65 -18.10 -2.80
N ALA A 139 42.83 -19.16 -2.69
CA ALA A 139 42.83 -20.28 -3.63
C ALA A 139 42.31 -19.89 -5.04
N ALA A 140 41.35 -18.97 -5.13
CA ALA A 140 40.79 -18.47 -6.39
C ALA A 140 41.63 -17.35 -7.04
N ALA A 141 42.54 -16.71 -6.30
CA ALA A 141 43.43 -15.66 -6.80
C ALA A 141 44.25 -16.07 -8.04
N PRO A 142 44.91 -17.25 -8.10
CA PRO A 142 45.62 -17.68 -9.31
C PRO A 142 44.67 -17.84 -10.51
N MET A 143 43.53 -18.50 -10.31
CA MET A 143 42.53 -18.71 -11.37
C MET A 143 41.97 -17.38 -11.89
N LYS A 144 41.76 -16.39 -11.02
CA LYS A 144 41.31 -15.05 -11.41
C LYS A 144 42.38 -14.30 -12.22
N LYS A 145 43.66 -14.44 -11.87
CA LYS A 145 44.77 -13.87 -12.66
C LYS A 145 44.82 -14.50 -14.05
N GLU A 146 44.68 -15.81 -14.16
CA GLU A 146 44.62 -16.51 -15.45
C GLU A 146 43.42 -16.05 -16.30
N LEU A 147 42.24 -15.94 -15.69
CA LEU A 147 41.03 -15.46 -16.35
C LEU A 147 41.23 -14.02 -16.87
N GLN A 148 41.87 -13.15 -16.08
CA GLN A 148 42.19 -11.80 -16.50
C GLN A 148 43.18 -11.77 -17.68
N VAL A 149 44.18 -12.65 -17.70
CA VAL A 149 45.10 -12.80 -18.85
C VAL A 149 44.35 -13.26 -20.09
N VAL A 150 43.49 -14.27 -19.97
CA VAL A 150 42.66 -14.76 -21.09
C VAL A 150 41.71 -13.67 -21.59
N GLN A 151 41.07 -12.93 -20.70
CA GLN A 151 40.16 -11.85 -21.04
C GLN A 151 40.89 -10.69 -21.76
N ASN A 152 42.10 -10.34 -21.31
CA ASN A 152 42.95 -9.37 -21.99
C ASN A 152 43.43 -9.87 -23.37
N SER A 153 43.65 -11.17 -23.52
CA SER A 153 43.96 -11.77 -24.83
C SER A 153 42.75 -11.72 -25.77
N LEU A 154 41.56 -12.04 -25.25
CA LEU A 154 40.31 -12.00 -25.99
C LEU A 154 39.97 -10.58 -26.47
N THR A 155 40.17 -9.55 -25.63
CA THR A 155 39.94 -8.16 -26.02
C THR A 155 40.91 -7.72 -27.11
N LYS A 156 42.20 -8.08 -27.01
CA LYS A 156 43.19 -7.83 -28.07
C LYS A 156 42.80 -8.53 -29.38
N THR A 157 42.40 -9.79 -29.32
CA THR A 157 41.99 -10.57 -30.50
C THR A 157 40.72 -9.97 -31.14
N ASN A 158 39.75 -9.55 -30.34
CA ASN A 158 38.54 -8.87 -30.84
C ASN A 158 38.85 -7.50 -31.45
N GLN A 159 39.81 -6.75 -30.91
CA GLN A 159 40.28 -5.52 -31.53
C GLN A 159 40.95 -5.79 -32.88
N GLN A 160 41.79 -6.83 -32.97
CA GLN A 160 42.39 -7.25 -34.24
C GLN A 160 41.33 -7.67 -35.26
N LEU A 161 40.33 -8.45 -34.86
CA LEU A 161 39.21 -8.84 -35.73
C LEU A 161 38.41 -7.62 -36.21
N LYS A 162 38.16 -6.63 -35.34
CA LYS A 162 37.50 -5.38 -35.75
C LYS A 162 38.34 -4.62 -36.77
N ASN A 163 39.64 -4.48 -36.55
CA ASN A 163 40.55 -3.81 -37.47
C ASN A 163 40.60 -4.52 -38.83
N ILE A 164 40.68 -5.85 -38.84
CA ILE A 164 40.62 -6.65 -40.07
C ILE A 164 39.26 -6.47 -40.76
N SER A 165 38.15 -6.51 -40.02
CA SER A 165 36.81 -6.30 -40.57
C SER A 165 36.64 -4.90 -41.18
N THR A 166 37.22 -3.86 -40.58
CA THR A 166 37.22 -2.50 -41.15
C THR A 166 38.06 -2.44 -42.41
N CYS A 167 39.25 -3.07 -42.43
CA CYS A 167 40.06 -3.16 -43.64
C CYS A 167 39.34 -3.93 -44.76
N ILE A 168 38.62 -5.01 -44.44
CA ILE A 168 37.80 -5.76 -45.42
C ILE A 168 36.66 -4.87 -45.93
N SER A 169 35.98 -4.11 -45.07
CA SER A 169 34.93 -3.19 -45.50
C SER A 169 35.46 -2.09 -46.42
N ASP A 170 36.64 -1.54 -46.12
CA ASP A 170 37.22 -0.45 -46.89
C ASP A 170 37.79 -0.95 -48.23
N THR A 171 38.39 -2.13 -48.25
CA THR A 171 38.79 -2.80 -49.51
C THR A 171 37.58 -3.16 -50.37
N ASN A 172 36.48 -3.66 -49.79
CA ASN A 172 35.24 -3.90 -50.53
C ASN A 172 34.65 -2.60 -51.11
N LYS A 173 34.65 -1.49 -50.36
CA LYS A 173 34.24 -0.18 -50.89
C LYS A 173 35.16 0.29 -52.04
N ALA A 174 36.46 0.04 -51.94
CA ALA A 174 37.40 0.36 -53.02
C ALA A 174 37.13 -0.49 -54.26
N ILE A 175 36.86 -1.80 -54.09
CA ILE A 175 36.47 -2.71 -55.16
C ILE A 175 35.16 -2.25 -55.82
N GLU A 176 34.14 -1.88 -55.04
CA GLU A 176 32.89 -1.34 -55.59
C GLU A 176 33.10 -0.07 -56.40
N LYS A 177 33.96 0.85 -55.94
CA LYS A 177 34.31 2.07 -56.69
C LYS A 177 35.00 1.74 -58.02
N ILE A 178 35.97 0.81 -57.99
CA ILE A 178 36.66 0.36 -59.21
C ILE A 178 35.68 -0.32 -60.15
N LYS A 179 34.78 -1.18 -59.63
CA LYS A 179 33.75 -1.85 -60.44
C LYS A 179 32.82 -0.84 -61.12
N LYS A 180 32.34 0.17 -60.39
CA LYS A 180 31.54 1.26 -60.96
C LYS A 180 32.29 2.05 -62.04
N GLN A 181 33.59 2.27 -61.84
CA GLN A 181 34.41 2.92 -62.87
C GLN A 181 34.56 2.04 -64.11
N ILE A 182 34.76 0.73 -63.93
CA ILE A 182 34.80 -0.23 -65.05
C ILE A 182 33.47 -0.26 -65.79
N GLU A 183 32.34 -0.32 -65.09
CA GLU A 183 30.99 -0.26 -65.67
C GLU A 183 30.83 1.04 -66.49
N TYR A 184 31.19 2.19 -65.94
CA TYR A 184 31.13 3.48 -66.63
C TYR A 184 32.01 3.55 -67.89
N GLU A 185 33.27 3.08 -67.82
CA GLU A 185 34.13 3.03 -69.00
C GLU A 185 33.65 1.99 -70.02
N THR A 186 33.02 0.91 -69.58
CA THR A 186 32.41 -0.11 -70.46
C THR A 186 31.20 0.47 -71.16
N ASP A 187 30.33 1.19 -70.46
CA ASP A 187 29.16 1.87 -71.02
C ASP A 187 29.58 2.89 -72.09
N LYS A 188 30.62 3.69 -71.79
CA LYS A 188 31.23 4.60 -72.79
C LYS A 188 31.80 3.86 -73.99
N ALA A 189 32.49 2.75 -73.76
CA ALA A 189 33.03 1.94 -74.85
C ALA A 189 31.91 1.37 -75.72
N THR A 190 30.78 0.95 -75.12
CA THR A 190 29.60 0.50 -75.86
C THR A 190 28.92 1.64 -76.61
N GLU A 191 28.81 2.83 -76.03
CA GLU A 191 28.28 4.03 -76.70
C GLU A 191 29.15 4.40 -77.92
N VAL A 192 30.47 4.42 -77.76
CA VAL A 192 31.40 4.66 -78.87
C VAL A 192 31.31 3.55 -79.92
N LEU A 193 31.17 2.28 -79.52
CA LEU A 193 31.01 1.16 -80.46
C LEU A 193 29.70 1.26 -81.23
N ASP A 194 28.61 1.63 -80.58
CA ASP A 194 27.31 1.80 -81.20
C ASP A 194 27.27 3.05 -82.09
N ASP A 195 27.94 4.14 -81.70
CA ASP A 195 28.19 5.29 -82.57
C ASP A 195 29.03 4.91 -83.80
N LEU A 196 30.05 4.06 -83.64
CA LEU A 196 30.89 3.60 -84.75
C LEU A 196 30.10 2.66 -85.67
N LYS A 197 29.23 1.79 -85.11
CA LYS A 197 28.28 1.00 -85.89
C LYS A 197 27.29 1.90 -86.62
N TYR A 198 26.75 2.92 -85.96
CA TYR A 198 25.84 3.89 -86.56
C TYR A 198 26.53 4.64 -87.70
N LYS A 199 27.78 5.11 -87.52
CA LYS A 199 28.59 5.73 -88.57
C LYS A 199 28.94 4.77 -89.70
N LYS A 200 29.21 3.50 -89.42
CA LYS A 200 29.40 2.48 -90.46
C LYS A 200 28.12 2.19 -91.23
N GLN A 201 26.99 2.08 -90.54
CA GLN A 201 25.69 1.94 -91.17
C GLN A 201 25.36 3.17 -92.00
N GLU A 202 25.61 4.38 -91.51
CA GLU A 202 25.47 5.65 -92.22
C GLU A 202 26.40 5.71 -93.44
N GLU A 203 27.65 5.26 -93.34
CA GLU A 203 28.57 5.15 -94.50
C GLU A 203 28.06 4.10 -95.50
N GLU A 204 27.59 2.95 -95.04
CA GLU A 204 27.05 1.90 -95.90
C GLU A 204 25.75 2.35 -96.57
N GLN A 205 24.92 3.10 -95.86
CA GLN A 205 23.68 3.70 -96.32
C GLN A 205 23.98 4.86 -97.27
N ASN A 206 25.03 5.67 -97.03
CA ASN A 206 25.54 6.65 -97.99
C ASN A 206 26.14 5.98 -99.22
N ARG A 207 26.87 4.86 -99.10
CA ARG A 207 27.36 4.08 -100.24
C ARG A 207 26.22 3.42 -101.00
N LYS A 208 25.18 2.94 -100.30
CA LYS A 208 23.95 2.45 -100.90
C LYS A 208 23.20 3.58 -101.57
N SER A 209 23.06 4.75 -100.97
CA SER A 209 22.48 5.96 -101.55
C SER A 209 23.30 6.51 -102.70
N VAL A 210 24.62 6.39 -102.71
CA VAL A 210 25.47 6.76 -103.86
C VAL A 210 25.33 5.72 -104.98
N ARG A 211 25.25 4.43 -104.66
CA ARG A 211 24.93 3.38 -105.64
C ARG A 211 23.51 3.52 -106.16
N GLU A 212 22.57 3.88 -105.30
CA GLU A 212 21.17 4.11 -105.61
C GLU A 212 20.99 5.45 -106.31
N LEU A 213 21.79 6.48 -106.05
CA LEU A 213 21.85 7.74 -106.82
C LEU A 213 22.50 7.51 -108.18
N LYS A 214 23.55 6.68 -108.28
CA LYS A 214 24.10 6.22 -109.58
C LYS A 214 23.10 5.36 -110.35
N ARG A 215 22.36 4.50 -109.64
CA ARG A 215 21.27 3.70 -110.20
C ARG A 215 20.04 4.54 -110.46
N GLN A 216 19.79 5.63 -109.73
CA GLN A 216 18.73 6.62 -109.95
C GLN A 216 19.12 7.58 -111.06
N VAL A 217 20.39 7.83 -111.33
CA VAL A 217 20.81 8.46 -112.59
C VAL A 217 20.50 7.49 -113.74
N GLY A 218 20.91 6.21 -113.63
CA GLY A 218 20.57 5.19 -114.64
C GLY A 218 19.09 4.76 -114.68
N THR A 219 18.31 5.03 -113.63
CA THR A 219 16.86 4.77 -113.57
C THR A 219 16.06 6.04 -113.66
N LEU A 220 16.61 7.25 -113.66
CA LEU A 220 15.97 8.46 -114.16
C LEU A 220 16.09 8.50 -115.68
N GLU A 221 17.15 7.88 -116.23
CA GLU A 221 17.24 7.50 -117.64
C GLU A 221 16.22 6.40 -118.01
N ASN A 222 15.91 5.45 -117.10
CA ASN A 222 14.95 4.36 -117.36
C ASN A 222 13.54 4.55 -116.76
N ARG A 223 13.30 5.53 -115.87
CA ARG A 223 11.98 5.94 -115.32
C ARG A 223 11.33 7.06 -116.13
N LEU A 224 11.86 7.31 -117.33
CA LEU A 224 11.07 7.75 -118.49
C LEU A 224 10.17 6.60 -119.02
N ALA A 225 10.23 5.40 -118.41
CA ALA A 225 9.30 4.30 -118.63
C ALA A 225 8.82 3.67 -117.30
N SER A 226 7.61 4.07 -116.88
CA SER A 226 6.70 3.34 -115.96
C SER A 226 7.02 3.20 -114.45
N ILE A 227 6.05 3.64 -113.65
CA ILE A 227 5.81 3.46 -112.20
C ILE A 227 4.58 2.51 -112.08
N PRO A 228 4.48 1.51 -111.16
CA PRO A 228 3.93 1.62 -109.76
C PRO A 228 4.61 0.67 -108.73
N THR A 229 4.88 1.00 -107.44
CA THR A 229 4.10 1.23 -106.19
C THR A 229 3.66 0.00 -105.37
N ASN A 230 3.74 0.19 -104.04
CA ASN A 230 3.07 -0.48 -102.89
C ASN A 230 3.79 -1.63 -102.17
N ASP A 231 3.54 -1.89 -100.89
CA ASP A 231 3.27 -1.09 -99.68
C ASP A 231 3.16 -2.10 -98.51
N ASP A 232 3.28 -1.59 -97.28
CA ASP A 232 2.60 -2.00 -96.05
C ASP A 232 2.77 -3.38 -95.37
N ASN A 233 3.09 -3.29 -94.06
CA ASN A 233 2.62 -4.19 -93.00
C ASN A 233 2.60 -3.42 -91.65
N GLN A 234 1.65 -2.49 -91.49
CA GLN A 234 1.42 -1.70 -90.27
C GLN A 234 0.27 -2.15 -89.33
N PRO A 235 -0.72 -3.01 -89.69
CA PRO A 235 -1.90 -3.20 -88.83
C PRO A 235 -1.75 -4.26 -87.70
N ALA A 236 -0.70 -5.08 -87.69
CA ALA A 236 -0.50 -6.11 -86.66
C ALA A 236 0.07 -5.57 -85.33
N ILE A 237 0.80 -4.46 -85.38
CA ILE A 237 1.51 -3.86 -84.23
C ILE A 237 0.55 -3.04 -83.34
N GLU A 238 -0.50 -2.47 -83.94
CA GLU A 238 -1.48 -1.63 -83.23
C GLU A 238 -2.41 -2.44 -82.32
N GLN A 239 -2.79 -3.66 -82.71
CA GLN A 239 -3.65 -4.52 -81.88
C GLN A 239 -2.94 -5.04 -80.61
N ILE A 240 -1.62 -5.27 -80.69
CA ILE A 240 -0.81 -5.71 -79.55
C ILE A 240 -0.59 -4.54 -78.57
N ASN A 241 -0.42 -3.31 -79.06
CA ASN A 241 -0.25 -2.12 -78.21
C ASN A 241 -1.52 -1.80 -77.39
N VAL A 242 -2.73 -1.98 -77.96
CA VAL A 242 -3.99 -1.76 -77.23
C VAL A 242 -4.16 -2.79 -76.09
N LYS A 243 -3.78 -4.06 -76.31
CA LYS A 243 -3.81 -5.09 -75.26
C LYS A 243 -2.81 -4.80 -74.14
N ILE A 244 -1.60 -4.33 -74.48
CA ILE A 244 -0.59 -3.93 -73.48
C ILE A 244 -1.09 -2.74 -72.63
N GLN A 245 -1.77 -1.76 -73.24
CA GLN A 245 -2.36 -0.63 -72.51
C GLN A 245 -3.51 -1.03 -71.59
N GLN A 246 -4.33 -2.01 -71.96
CA GLN A 246 -5.42 -2.50 -71.09
C GLN A 246 -4.89 -3.23 -69.85
N VAL A 247 -3.88 -4.08 -70.01
CA VAL A 247 -3.27 -4.82 -68.90
C VAL A 247 -2.46 -3.89 -67.99
N SER A 248 -1.77 -2.88 -68.53
CA SER A 248 -1.06 -1.89 -67.71
C SER A 248 -2.00 -1.03 -66.86
N LEU A 249 -3.20 -0.73 -67.36
CA LEU A 249 -4.22 0.03 -66.64
C LEU A 249 -4.86 -0.80 -65.52
N GLN A 250 -5.01 -2.12 -65.71
CA GLN A 250 -5.42 -3.05 -64.65
C GLN A 250 -4.35 -3.20 -63.57
N LEU A 251 -3.07 -3.32 -63.94
CA LEU A 251 -1.95 -3.31 -62.99
C LEU A 251 -1.90 -2.02 -62.16
N THR A 252 -2.15 -0.86 -62.78
CA THR A 252 -2.16 0.42 -62.07
C THR A 252 -3.29 0.48 -61.04
N LYS A 253 -4.47 -0.05 -61.37
CA LYS A 253 -5.60 -0.17 -60.42
C LYS A 253 -5.28 -1.11 -59.26
N LEU A 254 -4.71 -2.29 -59.55
CA LEU A 254 -4.28 -3.24 -58.51
C LEU A 254 -3.19 -2.64 -57.60
N HIS A 255 -2.22 -1.92 -58.16
CA HIS A 255 -1.21 -1.21 -57.37
C HIS A 255 -1.81 -0.12 -56.49
N SER A 256 -2.77 0.65 -57.00
CA SER A 256 -3.46 1.68 -56.20
C SER A 256 -4.27 1.06 -55.04
N HIS A 257 -4.93 -0.07 -55.29
CA HIS A 257 -5.69 -0.79 -54.27
C HIS A 257 -4.79 -1.41 -53.19
N LYS A 258 -3.66 -2.01 -53.62
CA LYS A 258 -2.61 -2.50 -52.73
C LYS A 258 -2.01 -1.39 -51.88
N SER A 259 -1.75 -0.20 -52.46
CA SER A 259 -1.25 0.96 -51.71
C SER A 259 -2.26 1.42 -50.65
N SER A 260 -3.55 1.48 -51.00
CA SER A 260 -4.62 1.84 -50.05
C SER A 260 -4.69 0.89 -48.85
N ILE A 261 -4.63 -0.43 -49.11
CA ILE A 261 -4.63 -1.44 -48.03
C ILE A 261 -3.34 -1.36 -47.20
N HIS A 262 -2.20 -1.08 -47.83
CA HIS A 262 -0.94 -0.91 -47.12
C HIS A 262 -0.96 0.31 -46.19
N ASP A 263 -1.59 1.41 -46.61
CA ASP A 263 -1.77 2.60 -45.77
C ASP A 263 -2.78 2.33 -44.63
N GLU A 264 -3.83 1.53 -44.86
CA GLU A 264 -4.71 1.02 -43.80
C GLU A 264 -3.93 0.19 -42.78
N ILE A 265 -3.09 -0.75 -43.21
CA ILE A 265 -2.24 -1.57 -42.33
C ILE A 265 -1.31 -0.68 -41.50
N LYS A 266 -0.69 0.34 -42.10
CA LYS A 266 0.15 1.31 -41.36
C LYS A 266 -0.66 2.06 -40.31
N SER A 267 -1.88 2.48 -40.63
CA SER A 267 -2.75 3.18 -39.66
C SER A 267 -3.12 2.27 -38.49
N LEU A 268 -3.40 0.98 -38.74
CA LEU A 268 -3.65 -0.02 -37.71
C LEU A 268 -2.41 -0.29 -36.87
N ASP A 269 -1.21 -0.31 -37.46
CA ASP A 269 0.06 -0.48 -36.73
C ASP A 269 0.41 0.70 -35.82
N ILE A 270 0.03 1.92 -36.22
CA ILE A 270 0.17 3.11 -35.36
C ILE A 270 -0.83 2.99 -34.20
N SER A 271 -2.10 2.74 -34.50
CA SER A 271 -3.13 2.54 -33.48
C SER A 271 -2.74 1.44 -32.50
N MET A 272 -2.32 0.28 -32.97
CA MET A 272 -1.87 -0.83 -32.12
C MET A 272 -0.67 -0.44 -31.24
N ARG A 273 0.30 0.31 -31.77
CA ARG A 273 1.43 0.82 -30.97
C ARG A 273 0.96 1.77 -29.86
N ASP A 274 0.03 2.66 -30.15
CA ASP A 274 -0.53 3.59 -29.17
C ASP A 274 -1.25 2.83 -28.05
N HIS A 275 -2.09 1.85 -28.40
CA HIS A 275 -2.80 1.01 -27.41
C HIS A 275 -1.82 0.17 -26.56
N ILE A 276 -0.75 -0.36 -27.17
CA ILE A 276 0.30 -1.08 -26.44
C ILE A 276 1.07 -0.14 -25.50
N GLN A 277 1.36 1.08 -25.93
CA GLN A 277 2.03 2.08 -25.11
C GLN A 277 1.16 2.50 -23.93
N ASP A 278 -0.14 2.69 -24.15
CA ASP A 278 -1.11 2.97 -23.09
C ASP A 278 -1.24 1.81 -22.11
N LEU A 279 -1.23 0.56 -22.59
CA LEU A 279 -1.24 -0.63 -21.74
C LEU A 279 0.02 -0.71 -20.89
N LYS A 280 1.21 -0.47 -21.47
CA LYS A 280 2.47 -0.41 -20.71
C LYS A 280 2.41 0.66 -19.61
N ARG A 281 1.91 1.86 -19.94
CA ARG A 281 1.75 2.94 -18.96
C ARG A 281 0.81 2.56 -17.81
N LEU A 282 -0.29 1.85 -18.10
CA LEU A 282 -1.20 1.34 -17.07
C LEU A 282 -0.54 0.26 -16.20
N HIS A 283 0.22 -0.65 -16.82
CA HIS A 283 0.93 -1.70 -16.10
C HIS A 283 2.04 -1.12 -15.19
N ASP A 284 2.73 -0.08 -15.64
CA ASP A 284 3.70 0.65 -14.83
C ASP A 284 3.04 1.27 -13.59
N ILE A 285 1.82 1.82 -13.71
CA ILE A 285 1.07 2.37 -12.57
C ILE A 285 0.70 1.27 -11.56
N ALA A 286 0.21 0.12 -12.05
CA ALA A 286 -0.11 -1.02 -11.19
C ALA A 286 1.15 -1.56 -10.47
N ASN A 287 2.28 -1.62 -11.17
CA ASN A 287 3.57 -2.01 -10.62
C ASN A 287 4.09 -1.00 -9.59
N ILE A 288 3.90 0.31 -9.80
CA ILE A 288 4.26 1.34 -8.82
C ILE A 288 3.47 1.15 -7.51
N ARG A 289 2.16 0.88 -7.58
CA ARG A 289 1.34 0.61 -6.38
C ARG A 289 1.82 -0.64 -5.63
N LEU A 290 2.13 -1.69 -6.37
CA LEU A 290 2.62 -2.94 -5.82
C LEU A 290 4.05 -2.81 -5.25
N GLN A 291 4.90 -1.96 -5.82
CA GLN A 291 6.18 -1.56 -5.24
C GLN A 291 6.01 -0.72 -3.96
N ALA A 292 5.10 0.25 -3.94
CA ALA A 292 4.78 1.01 -2.73
C ALA A 292 4.28 0.10 -1.59
N LEU A 293 3.50 -0.93 -1.91
CA LEU A 293 3.11 -1.98 -0.96
C LEU A 293 4.32 -2.78 -0.47
N ARG A 294 5.25 -3.15 -1.36
CA ARG A 294 6.48 -3.87 -0.99
C ARG A 294 7.35 -3.08 -0.01
N GLU A 295 7.49 -1.77 -0.23
CA GLU A 295 8.24 -0.88 0.66
C GLU A 295 7.61 -0.76 2.05
N LYS A 296 6.29 -0.61 2.13
CA LYS A 296 5.58 -0.45 3.40
C LYS A 296 5.35 -1.78 4.14
N HIS A 297 5.06 -2.86 3.42
CA HIS A 297 4.73 -4.15 4.03
C HIS A 297 5.00 -5.35 3.10
N LYS A 298 6.22 -5.88 3.19
CA LYS A 298 6.70 -7.03 2.39
C LYS A 298 5.82 -8.28 2.49
N ASN A 299 5.23 -8.56 3.66
CA ASN A 299 4.42 -9.78 3.84
C ASN A 299 3.12 -9.76 3.02
N THR A 300 2.44 -8.61 2.96
CA THR A 300 1.23 -8.47 2.13
C THR A 300 1.59 -8.57 0.66
N TYR A 301 2.72 -7.99 0.25
CA TYR A 301 3.21 -8.12 -1.12
C TYR A 301 3.44 -9.58 -1.53
N MET A 302 4.11 -10.37 -0.68
CA MET A 302 4.31 -11.81 -0.94
C MET A 302 2.99 -12.57 -0.99
N ALA A 303 2.04 -12.23 -0.12
CA ALA A 303 0.70 -12.81 -0.13
C ALA A 303 -0.09 -12.48 -1.40
N VAL A 304 0.07 -11.29 -1.98
CA VAL A 304 -0.54 -10.93 -3.28
C VAL A 304 0.02 -11.79 -4.41
N LEU A 305 1.35 -11.96 -4.46
CA LEU A 305 1.97 -12.82 -5.48
C LEU A 305 1.47 -14.26 -5.36
N TRP A 306 1.45 -14.79 -4.13
CA TRP A 306 0.94 -16.13 -3.86
C TRP A 306 -0.54 -16.28 -4.26
N LEU A 307 -1.38 -15.28 -3.98
CA LEU A 307 -2.80 -15.30 -4.36
C LEU A 307 -2.98 -15.35 -5.88
N ARG A 308 -2.16 -14.61 -6.65
CA ARG A 308 -2.19 -14.63 -8.12
C ARG A 308 -1.79 -16.00 -8.69
N GLU A 309 -0.85 -16.69 -8.05
CA GLU A 309 -0.43 -18.03 -8.46
C GLU A 309 -1.44 -19.12 -8.08
N ASN A 310 -2.21 -18.92 -7.00
CA ASN A 310 -3.08 -19.94 -6.39
C ASN A 310 -4.56 -19.54 -6.42
N SER A 311 -4.98 -18.76 -7.43
CA SER A 311 -6.36 -18.26 -7.54
C SER A 311 -7.40 -19.37 -7.76
N ASN A 312 -6.98 -20.55 -8.23
CA ASN A 312 -7.82 -21.71 -8.52
C ASN A 312 -8.23 -22.54 -7.29
N ILE A 313 -7.68 -22.26 -6.10
CA ILE A 313 -7.95 -23.02 -4.87
C ILE A 313 -9.25 -22.54 -4.19
N PHE A 314 -9.66 -21.30 -4.46
CA PHE A 314 -10.80 -20.67 -3.79
C PHE A 314 -12.12 -20.95 -4.50
N LYS A 315 -13.20 -21.09 -3.73
CA LYS A 315 -14.55 -21.33 -4.28
C LYS A 315 -15.19 -20.05 -4.81
N GLY A 316 -14.91 -18.91 -4.18
CA GLY A 316 -15.38 -17.58 -4.56
C GLY A 316 -14.25 -16.60 -4.88
N ALA A 317 -14.62 -15.37 -5.23
CA ALA A 317 -13.63 -14.34 -5.53
C ALA A 317 -12.94 -13.85 -4.26
N VAL A 318 -11.61 -14.00 -4.21
CA VAL A 318 -10.76 -13.37 -3.20
C VAL A 318 -10.14 -12.13 -3.83
N HIS A 319 -10.57 -10.97 -3.38
CA HIS A 319 -10.04 -9.70 -3.86
C HIS A 319 -8.71 -9.39 -3.18
N GLU A 320 -7.75 -8.96 -4.01
CA GLU A 320 -6.49 -8.35 -3.61
C GLU A 320 -6.67 -7.21 -2.58
N PRO A 321 -5.60 -6.77 -1.90
CA PRO A 321 -5.67 -5.71 -0.91
C PRO A 321 -6.45 -4.50 -1.41
N ILE A 322 -7.31 -3.95 -0.55
CA ILE A 322 -8.23 -2.85 -0.89
C ILE A 322 -7.51 -1.70 -1.62
N MET A 323 -6.28 -1.36 -1.25
CA MET A 323 -5.49 -0.31 -1.89
C MET A 323 -5.20 -0.53 -3.38
N LEU A 324 -5.13 -1.79 -3.84
CA LEU A 324 -4.90 -2.13 -5.25
C LEU A 324 -6.20 -2.08 -6.07
N ASN A 325 -7.33 -2.32 -5.40
CA ASN A 325 -8.66 -2.41 -6.01
C ASN A 325 -9.46 -1.09 -5.99
N ILE A 326 -8.95 -0.04 -5.33
CA ILE A 326 -9.57 1.29 -5.32
C ILE A 326 -9.01 2.15 -6.47
N ASN A 327 -9.92 2.65 -7.30
CA ASN A 327 -9.63 3.60 -8.36
C ASN A 327 -10.27 4.95 -8.06
N MET A 328 -9.44 5.97 -7.85
CA MET A 328 -9.90 7.32 -7.61
C MET A 328 -10.28 7.98 -8.95
N LYS A 329 -11.43 8.65 -9.01
CA LYS A 329 -11.83 9.43 -10.20
C LYS A 329 -10.92 10.63 -10.42
N ASN A 330 -10.52 11.27 -9.31
CA ASN A 330 -9.56 12.36 -9.30
C ASN A 330 -8.39 12.02 -8.35
N PRO A 331 -7.13 12.07 -8.81
CA PRO A 331 -5.95 11.85 -7.97
C PRO A 331 -5.87 12.79 -6.75
N SER A 332 -6.31 14.04 -6.88
CA SER A 332 -6.26 15.03 -5.79
C SER A 332 -7.20 14.69 -4.62
N ASP A 333 -8.26 13.93 -4.89
CA ASP A 333 -9.25 13.52 -3.89
C ASP A 333 -8.78 12.27 -3.10
N ALA A 334 -7.66 11.63 -3.51
CA ALA A 334 -7.11 10.44 -2.87
C ALA A 334 -6.75 10.67 -1.38
N LYS A 335 -6.39 11.91 -1.04
CA LYS A 335 -6.01 12.32 0.33
C LYS A 335 -7.11 12.07 1.35
N PHE A 336 -8.37 12.14 0.92
CA PHE A 336 -9.53 11.89 1.78
C PHE A 336 -9.63 10.41 2.18
N ILE A 337 -9.44 9.50 1.23
CA ILE A 337 -9.54 8.06 1.49
C ILE A 337 -8.36 7.56 2.31
N GLU A 338 -7.12 7.92 1.95
CA GLU A 338 -5.92 7.47 2.67
C GLU A 338 -5.85 7.96 4.11
N SER A 339 -6.34 9.18 4.37
CA SER A 339 -6.39 9.70 5.74
C SER A 339 -7.51 9.06 6.56
N PHE A 340 -8.60 8.65 5.91
CA PHE A 340 -9.79 8.14 6.59
C PHE A 340 -9.73 6.64 6.88
N VAL A 341 -9.30 5.85 5.90
CA VAL A 341 -9.22 4.40 6.00
C VAL A 341 -7.85 4.03 6.58
N SER A 342 -7.85 3.23 7.65
CA SER A 342 -6.61 2.78 8.28
C SER A 342 -5.76 2.00 7.28
N PHE A 343 -4.43 2.18 7.35
CA PHE A 343 -3.49 1.43 6.51
C PHE A 343 -3.64 -0.10 6.67
N ASN A 344 -4.00 -0.58 7.86
CA ASN A 344 -4.24 -2.00 8.10
C ASN A 344 -5.45 -2.53 7.31
N ASP A 345 -6.48 -1.72 7.13
CA ASP A 345 -7.68 -2.10 6.38
C ASP A 345 -7.45 -1.93 4.89
N LEU A 346 -6.75 -0.87 4.46
CA LEU A 346 -6.32 -0.69 3.07
C LEU A 346 -5.49 -1.86 2.54
N ARG A 347 -4.69 -2.51 3.41
CA ARG A 347 -3.88 -3.68 3.02
C ARG A 347 -4.59 -5.03 3.19
N SER A 348 -5.87 -5.02 3.57
CA SER A 348 -6.60 -6.25 3.85
C SER A 348 -7.16 -6.87 2.58
N PHE A 349 -7.11 -8.21 2.50
CA PHE A 349 -7.77 -8.98 1.46
C PHE A 349 -9.27 -9.07 1.75
N VAL A 350 -10.11 -8.96 0.72
CA VAL A 350 -11.57 -9.06 0.87
C VAL A 350 -12.05 -10.38 0.27
N CYS A 351 -12.59 -11.26 1.10
CA CYS A 351 -13.12 -12.56 0.68
C CYS A 351 -14.64 -12.52 0.66
N GLU A 352 -15.26 -13.06 -0.39
CA GLU A 352 -16.72 -13.18 -0.48
C GLU A 352 -17.27 -14.25 0.49
N ASN A 353 -16.60 -15.40 0.58
CA ASN A 353 -17.00 -16.52 1.44
C ASN A 353 -16.20 -16.57 2.75
N ALA A 354 -16.80 -17.16 3.79
CA ALA A 354 -16.11 -17.42 5.06
C ALA A 354 -15.11 -18.57 4.92
N ASP A 355 -15.48 -19.66 4.24
CA ASP A 355 -14.60 -20.79 3.97
C ASP A 355 -13.30 -20.35 3.26
N ASP A 356 -13.42 -19.48 2.25
CA ASP A 356 -12.27 -18.98 1.49
C ASP A 356 -11.38 -18.08 2.35
N MET A 357 -11.95 -17.34 3.32
CA MET A 357 -11.16 -16.58 4.29
C MET A 357 -10.33 -17.50 5.19
N ASP A 358 -10.96 -18.54 5.75
CA ASP A 358 -10.26 -19.48 6.64
C ASP A 358 -9.18 -20.26 5.87
N LEU A 359 -9.46 -20.62 4.61
CA LEU A 359 -8.49 -21.23 3.72
C LEU A 359 -7.32 -20.29 3.41
N LEU A 360 -7.60 -19.03 3.10
CA LEU A 360 -6.56 -18.03 2.84
C LEU A 360 -5.69 -17.80 4.07
N LEU A 361 -6.30 -17.71 5.26
CA LEU A 361 -5.59 -17.54 6.51
C LEU A 361 -4.74 -18.77 6.85
N SER A 362 -5.27 -19.99 6.72
CA SER A 362 -4.48 -21.21 6.98
C SER A 362 -3.28 -21.34 6.02
N LYS A 363 -3.48 -21.13 4.72
CA LYS A 363 -2.39 -21.21 3.73
C LYS A 363 -1.35 -20.12 3.91
N ILE A 364 -1.76 -18.87 4.08
CA ILE A 364 -0.81 -17.75 4.10
C ILE A 364 -0.22 -17.52 5.50
N ARG A 365 -1.02 -17.62 6.55
CA ARG A 365 -0.57 -17.35 7.92
C ARG A 365 0.08 -18.56 8.57
N ASP A 366 -0.45 -19.77 8.38
CA ASP A 366 0.05 -20.95 9.09
C ASP A 366 1.14 -21.68 8.29
N GLU A 367 0.96 -21.89 6.98
CA GLU A 367 1.99 -22.55 6.15
C GLU A 367 3.12 -21.58 5.75
N GLN A 368 2.77 -20.40 5.23
CA GLN A 368 3.76 -19.42 4.73
C GLN A 368 4.27 -18.44 5.82
N LYS A 369 3.70 -18.47 7.03
CA LYS A 369 4.05 -17.58 8.16
C LYS A 369 3.98 -16.07 7.85
N LEU A 370 3.16 -15.69 6.87
CA LEU A 370 2.98 -14.31 6.47
C LEU A 370 1.86 -13.66 7.28
N LYS A 371 2.16 -12.53 7.93
CA LYS A 371 1.16 -11.75 8.67
C LYS A 371 0.30 -10.95 7.71
N ILE A 372 -0.90 -11.43 7.40
CA ILE A 372 -1.88 -10.73 6.56
C ILE A 372 -3.15 -10.37 7.33
N ASN A 373 -3.91 -9.43 6.81
CA ASN A 373 -5.25 -9.10 7.29
C ASN A 373 -6.27 -9.49 6.23
N CYS A 374 -7.37 -10.12 6.65
CA CYS A 374 -8.43 -10.59 5.77
C CYS A 374 -9.77 -10.17 6.36
N VAL A 375 -10.66 -9.68 5.50
CA VAL A 375 -11.99 -9.22 5.89
C VAL A 375 -13.05 -9.86 5.02
N LYS A 376 -14.20 -10.12 5.65
CA LYS A 376 -15.32 -10.80 5.02
C LYS A 376 -16.19 -9.75 4.34
N CYS A 377 -16.63 -10.03 3.13
CA CYS A 377 -17.66 -9.25 2.50
C CYS A 377 -18.97 -9.33 3.34
N PRO A 378 -19.59 -8.19 3.67
CA PRO A 378 -20.90 -8.18 4.29
C PRO A 378 -21.96 -8.84 3.40
N SER A 379 -22.87 -9.62 3.97
CA SER A 379 -23.99 -10.24 3.24
C SER A 379 -25.08 -9.25 2.80
N GLN A 380 -24.94 -7.97 3.15
CA GLN A 380 -25.91 -6.91 2.82
C GLN A 380 -25.67 -6.36 1.41
N ASP A 381 -26.75 -6.13 0.66
CA ASP A 381 -26.67 -5.55 -0.67
C ASP A 381 -26.23 -4.08 -0.66
N ILE A 382 -25.57 -3.64 -1.75
CA ILE A 382 -25.16 -2.24 -1.94
C ILE A 382 -26.34 -1.28 -1.80
N SER A 383 -27.54 -1.71 -2.23
CA SER A 383 -28.78 -0.94 -2.20
C SER A 383 -29.19 -0.49 -0.79
N TYR A 384 -28.75 -1.19 0.25
CA TYR A 384 -29.01 -0.84 1.65
C TYR A 384 -28.21 0.40 2.10
N PHE A 385 -27.04 0.63 1.51
CA PHE A 385 -26.13 1.71 1.88
C PHE A 385 -26.45 3.02 1.14
N ARG A 386 -27.59 3.64 1.49
CA ARG A 386 -28.01 4.94 0.98
C ARG A 386 -27.70 6.08 1.96
N PRO A 387 -27.27 7.25 1.48
CA PRO A 387 -27.08 8.43 2.33
C PRO A 387 -28.40 8.83 2.98
N ARG A 388 -28.39 9.11 4.29
CA ARG A 388 -29.58 9.57 5.03
C ARG A 388 -30.04 10.96 4.61
N ILE A 389 -29.12 11.79 4.10
CA ILE A 389 -29.38 13.16 3.67
C ILE A 389 -29.02 13.27 2.19
N PRO A 390 -29.94 13.72 1.33
CA PRO A 390 -29.63 14.00 -0.07
C PRO A 390 -28.58 15.11 -0.17
N ILE A 391 -27.64 14.96 -1.10
CA ILE A 391 -26.53 15.91 -1.21
C ILE A 391 -26.96 17.34 -1.54
N HIS A 392 -28.12 17.51 -2.18
CA HIS A 392 -28.71 18.81 -2.47
C HIS A 392 -28.84 19.69 -1.22
N ASN A 393 -29.21 19.10 -0.09
CA ASN A 393 -29.37 19.82 1.18
C ASN A 393 -28.03 20.20 1.82
N LEU A 394 -26.93 19.58 1.38
CA LEU A 394 -25.58 19.82 1.87
C LEU A 394 -24.79 20.78 0.96
N LYS A 395 -25.20 20.95 -0.32
CA LYS A 395 -24.56 21.89 -1.26
C LYS A 395 -24.53 23.33 -0.74
N LYS A 396 -25.54 23.77 0.04
CA LYS A 396 -25.55 25.11 0.67
C LYS A 396 -24.35 25.41 1.58
N TYR A 397 -23.71 24.36 2.11
CA TYR A 397 -22.52 24.47 2.95
C TYR A 397 -21.21 24.18 2.18
N GLY A 398 -21.25 24.07 0.86
CA GLY A 398 -20.07 23.82 0.03
C GLY A 398 -19.69 22.34 -0.16
N PHE A 399 -20.58 21.40 0.20
CA PHE A 399 -20.37 19.96 -0.04
C PHE A 399 -20.66 19.60 -1.50
N ARG A 400 -19.72 18.92 -2.18
CA ARG A 400 -19.81 18.57 -3.60
C ARG A 400 -20.40 17.17 -3.83
N CYS A 401 -19.81 16.17 -3.19
CA CYS A 401 -20.11 14.74 -3.37
C CYS A 401 -19.97 13.99 -2.05
N PHE A 402 -20.50 12.76 -1.97
CA PHE A 402 -20.15 11.85 -0.88
C PHE A 402 -18.81 11.16 -1.17
N LEU A 403 -18.15 10.68 -0.12
CA LEU A 403 -16.87 9.98 -0.24
C LEU A 403 -16.99 8.73 -1.13
N LYS A 404 -18.12 8.02 -1.06
CA LYS A 404 -18.45 6.89 -1.95
C LYS A 404 -18.36 7.25 -3.45
N ASP A 405 -18.71 8.48 -3.83
CA ASP A 405 -18.81 8.86 -5.24
C ASP A 405 -17.45 9.21 -5.86
N LEU A 406 -16.41 9.37 -5.03
CA LEU A 406 -15.07 9.78 -5.43
C LEU A 406 -14.21 8.65 -5.99
N PHE A 407 -14.58 7.40 -5.74
CA PHE A 407 -13.80 6.23 -6.13
C PHE A 407 -14.69 5.10 -6.62
N ASP A 408 -14.12 4.28 -7.48
CA ASP A 408 -14.72 3.06 -8.01
C ASP A 408 -13.92 1.85 -7.49
N CYS A 409 -14.61 0.80 -7.06
CA CYS A 409 -14.00 -0.45 -6.60
C CYS A 409 -14.98 -1.62 -6.76
N PRO A 410 -14.51 -2.89 -6.69
CA PRO A 410 -15.39 -4.05 -6.72
C PRO A 410 -16.48 -3.99 -5.66
N GLU A 411 -17.65 -4.55 -5.96
CA GLU A 411 -18.83 -4.50 -5.08
C GLU A 411 -18.53 -5.02 -3.67
N ALA A 412 -17.78 -6.12 -3.55
CA ALA A 412 -17.41 -6.68 -2.26
C ALA A 412 -16.59 -5.70 -1.40
N VAL A 413 -15.65 -4.99 -2.02
CA VAL A 413 -14.82 -3.96 -1.37
C VAL A 413 -15.66 -2.74 -1.00
N MET A 414 -16.57 -2.31 -1.89
CA MET A 414 -17.50 -1.20 -1.63
C MET A 414 -18.43 -1.49 -0.45
N LYS A 415 -18.98 -2.71 -0.37
CA LYS A 415 -19.81 -3.17 0.76
C LYS A 415 -19.03 -3.09 2.07
N PHE A 416 -17.80 -3.60 2.10
CA PHE A 416 -16.94 -3.55 3.28
C PHE A 416 -16.68 -2.10 3.74
N LEU A 417 -16.29 -1.22 2.82
CA LEU A 417 -16.07 0.20 3.13
C LEU A 417 -17.35 0.92 3.58
N CYS A 418 -18.50 0.57 3.01
CA CYS A 418 -19.78 1.12 3.43
C CYS A 418 -20.19 0.67 4.84
N MET A 419 -19.94 -0.59 5.20
CA MET A 419 -20.30 -1.12 6.52
C MET A 419 -19.36 -0.61 7.62
N GLN A 420 -18.05 -0.74 7.42
CA GLN A 420 -17.05 -0.43 8.45
C GLN A 420 -16.83 1.07 8.60
N TYR A 421 -16.70 1.78 7.47
CA TYR A 421 -16.30 3.18 7.42
C TYR A 421 -17.44 4.14 7.10
N LYS A 422 -18.62 3.62 6.72
CA LYS A 422 -19.81 4.44 6.39
C LYS A 422 -19.52 5.49 5.32
N VAL A 423 -18.70 5.16 4.33
CA VAL A 423 -18.26 6.06 3.24
C VAL A 423 -19.42 6.69 2.45
N HIS A 424 -20.59 6.04 2.45
CA HIS A 424 -21.82 6.55 1.82
C HIS A 424 -22.48 7.71 2.60
N MET A 425 -22.09 7.98 3.85
CA MET A 425 -22.65 9.06 4.68
C MET A 425 -21.70 10.23 4.89
N ILE A 426 -20.49 10.19 4.32
CA ILE A 426 -19.47 11.20 4.59
C ILE A 426 -19.42 12.19 3.44
N PRO A 427 -19.87 13.44 3.64
CA PRO A 427 -19.81 14.45 2.59
C PRO A 427 -18.40 15.05 2.49
N VAL A 428 -18.01 15.38 1.27
CA VAL A 428 -16.73 16.02 0.93
C VAL A 428 -17.00 17.41 0.38
N GLY A 429 -16.41 18.41 1.04
CA GLY A 429 -16.61 19.83 0.75
C GLY A 429 -15.34 20.56 0.40
N ASN A 430 -15.51 21.77 -0.11
CA ASN A 430 -14.42 22.64 -0.58
C ASN A 430 -14.00 23.65 0.50
N GLU A 431 -13.30 24.71 0.10
CA GLU A 431 -12.86 25.79 1.00
C GLU A 431 -14.03 26.55 1.63
N ASP A 432 -15.17 26.66 0.92
CA ASP A 432 -16.41 27.23 1.45
C ASP A 432 -16.93 26.48 2.70
N SER A 433 -16.75 25.16 2.72
CA SER A 433 -17.12 24.33 3.87
C SER A 433 -16.21 24.58 5.07
N LYS A 434 -14.97 25.03 4.86
CA LYS A 434 -14.03 25.40 5.94
C LYS A 434 -14.47 26.69 6.63
N SER A 435 -15.00 27.66 5.88
CA SER A 435 -15.51 28.92 6.43
C SER A 435 -16.85 28.75 7.18
N LYS A 436 -17.62 27.70 6.87
CA LYS A 436 -18.96 27.44 7.45
C LYS A 436 -18.99 26.25 8.43
N VAL A 437 -17.85 25.83 8.97
CA VAL A 437 -17.74 24.65 9.86
C VAL A 437 -18.69 24.75 11.05
N ASP A 438 -18.76 25.90 11.72
CA ASP A 438 -19.61 26.08 12.92
C ASP A 438 -21.11 26.00 12.59
N GLN A 439 -21.53 26.51 11.42
CA GLN A 439 -22.91 26.39 10.93
C GLN A 439 -23.26 24.94 10.62
N ILE A 440 -22.34 24.18 10.02
CA ILE A 440 -22.52 22.76 9.71
C ILE A 440 -22.72 21.94 10.99
N ILE A 441 -21.88 22.17 12.02
CA ILE A 441 -21.93 21.46 13.30
C ILE A 441 -23.26 21.72 14.05
N ASN A 442 -23.78 22.94 13.94
CA ASN A 442 -25.00 23.36 14.62
C ASN A 442 -26.27 22.89 13.89
N GLU A 443 -26.34 23.07 12.57
CA GLU A 443 -27.55 22.80 11.78
C GLU A 443 -27.73 21.32 11.39
N ASN A 444 -26.66 20.51 11.39
CA ASN A 444 -26.74 19.09 10.98
C ASN A 444 -26.12 18.16 12.04
N PRO A 445 -26.80 17.94 13.18
CA PRO A 445 -26.29 17.12 14.29
C PRO A 445 -26.13 15.63 13.96
N THR A 446 -26.66 15.17 12.82
CA THR A 446 -26.56 13.79 12.36
C THR A 446 -25.26 13.47 11.60
N LEU A 447 -24.47 14.50 11.25
CA LEU A 447 -23.18 14.32 10.58
C LEU A 447 -22.08 14.08 11.63
N ASN A 448 -21.56 12.86 11.68
CA ASN A 448 -20.50 12.51 12.62
C ASN A 448 -19.10 12.83 12.06
N VAL A 449 -18.93 12.75 10.73
CA VAL A 449 -17.65 12.99 10.06
C VAL A 449 -17.92 13.67 8.73
N PHE A 450 -17.13 14.70 8.41
CA PHE A 450 -17.13 15.34 7.09
C PHE A 450 -15.73 15.83 6.72
N PHE A 451 -15.49 15.99 5.43
CA PHE A 451 -14.25 16.55 4.89
C PHE A 451 -14.47 17.96 4.35
N THR A 452 -13.49 18.82 4.58
CA THR A 452 -13.33 20.12 3.93
C THR A 452 -12.17 20.04 2.93
N ALA A 453 -11.68 21.15 2.39
CA ALA A 453 -10.57 21.16 1.44
C ALA A 453 -9.32 20.37 1.93
N ASN A 454 -8.88 20.60 3.17
CA ASN A 454 -7.64 20.03 3.72
C ASN A 454 -7.80 19.44 5.13
N ASN A 455 -8.98 19.51 5.74
CA ASN A 455 -9.21 19.07 7.12
C ASN A 455 -10.36 18.06 7.20
N GLN A 456 -10.21 17.08 8.08
CA GLN A 456 -11.25 16.18 8.53
C GLN A 456 -11.81 16.64 9.87
N TYR A 457 -13.13 16.77 9.96
CA TYR A 457 -13.82 17.05 11.21
C TYR A 457 -14.56 15.81 11.68
N SER A 458 -14.34 15.42 12.93
CA SER A 458 -15.10 14.38 13.62
C SER A 458 -15.84 14.99 14.78
N ILE A 459 -17.17 14.89 14.73
CA ILE A 459 -18.09 15.34 15.76
C ILE A 459 -18.54 14.09 16.53
N LYS A 460 -18.37 14.13 17.86
CA LYS A 460 -18.92 13.13 18.76
C LYS A 460 -19.84 13.81 19.75
N THR A 461 -21.07 13.34 19.84
CA THR A 461 -22.02 13.75 20.87
C THR A 461 -21.89 12.78 22.03
N SER A 462 -21.63 13.29 23.23
CA SER A 462 -21.59 12.47 24.45
C SER A 462 -22.97 11.86 24.69
N THR A 463 -23.03 10.54 24.86
CA THR A 463 -24.26 9.81 25.17
C THR A 463 -24.84 10.20 26.54
N TYR A 464 -23.99 10.64 27.46
CA TYR A 464 -24.39 10.96 28.84
C TYR A 464 -24.77 12.43 29.01
N SER A 465 -24.03 13.35 28.41
CA SER A 465 -24.22 14.80 28.62
C SER A 465 -24.84 15.52 27.45
N GLY A 466 -25.00 14.87 26.29
CA GLY A 466 -25.47 15.51 25.06
C GLY A 466 -24.51 16.57 24.48
N GLN A 467 -23.38 16.82 25.14
CA GLN A 467 -22.39 17.81 24.71
C GLN A 467 -21.64 17.32 23.47
N LYS A 468 -21.45 18.23 22.51
CA LYS A 468 -20.73 17.96 21.26
C LYS A 468 -19.24 18.25 21.45
N SER A 469 -18.40 17.28 21.12
CA SER A 469 -16.95 17.44 21.02
C SER A 469 -16.52 17.33 19.57
N THR A 470 -15.83 18.36 19.08
CA THR A 470 -15.31 18.40 17.71
C THR A 470 -13.80 18.20 17.73
N ARG A 471 -13.31 17.26 16.90
CA ARG A 471 -11.88 17.06 16.65
C ARG A 471 -11.57 17.37 15.19
N ASN A 472 -10.47 18.10 14.98
CA ASN A 472 -9.97 18.44 13.66
C ASN A 472 -8.65 17.69 13.40
N TYR A 473 -8.54 17.07 12.23
CA TYR A 473 -7.32 16.45 11.73
C TYR A 473 -6.96 17.07 10.38
N THR A 474 -5.75 17.62 10.26
CA THR A 474 -5.20 18.03 8.97
C THR A 474 -4.91 16.81 8.12
N LEU A 475 -5.40 16.80 6.88
CA LEU A 475 -5.19 15.72 5.92
C LEU A 475 -3.75 15.68 5.47
N ARG A 476 -3.21 14.47 5.32
CA ARG A 476 -1.91 14.25 4.70
C ARG A 476 -2.07 14.08 3.20
N ASP A 477 -1.04 14.41 2.45
CA ASP A 477 -1.01 14.13 1.02
C ASP A 477 -1.08 12.62 0.76
N ALA A 478 -1.82 12.26 -0.28
CA ALA A 478 -1.96 10.88 -0.73
C ALA A 478 -0.63 10.34 -1.26
N TYR A 479 -0.24 9.16 -0.80
CA TYR A 479 0.96 8.45 -1.23
C TYR A 479 0.62 7.15 -1.97
N LEU A 480 -0.38 6.40 -1.51
CA LEU A 480 -0.71 5.06 -2.01
C LEU A 480 -1.70 5.06 -3.19
N LEU A 481 -2.70 5.95 -3.16
CA LEU A 481 -3.84 6.04 -4.07
C LEU A 481 -3.70 7.18 -5.08
N LYS A 482 -2.61 7.95 -5.03
CA LYS A 482 -2.36 9.09 -5.95
C LYS A 482 -2.26 8.65 -7.41
N ASN A 483 -1.76 7.45 -7.68
CA ASN A 483 -1.69 6.90 -9.03
C ASN A 483 -2.89 5.98 -9.20
N SER A 484 -3.80 6.23 -10.15
CA SER A 484 -5.01 5.42 -10.40
C SER A 484 -4.77 4.39 -11.51
N SER A 485 -5.03 3.10 -11.26
CA SER A 485 -4.91 2.02 -12.26
C SER A 485 -6.30 1.56 -12.72
N ASP A 486 -6.76 2.02 -13.88
CA ASP A 486 -8.06 1.60 -14.44
C ASP A 486 -7.99 0.18 -15.03
N THR A 487 -8.30 -0.83 -14.22
CA THR A 487 -8.41 -2.24 -14.64
C THR A 487 -9.49 -2.47 -15.71
N ILE A 488 -10.53 -1.62 -15.75
CA ILE A 488 -11.55 -1.66 -16.81
C ILE A 488 -10.99 -1.14 -18.13
N LYS A 489 -10.15 -0.09 -18.10
CA LYS A 489 -9.48 0.42 -19.30
C LYS A 489 -8.46 -0.58 -19.81
N GLU A 490 -7.74 -1.27 -18.92
CA GLU A 490 -6.79 -2.32 -19.30
C GLU A 490 -7.48 -3.45 -20.08
N LYS A 491 -8.62 -3.97 -19.59
CA LYS A 491 -9.39 -5.00 -20.30
C LYS A 491 -9.91 -4.51 -21.66
N ARG A 492 -10.42 -3.28 -21.73
CA ARG A 492 -10.88 -2.69 -22.99
C ARG A 492 -9.74 -2.53 -24.01
N LEU A 493 -8.59 -2.02 -23.57
CA LEU A 493 -7.41 -1.89 -24.41
C LEU A 493 -6.91 -3.26 -24.91
N GLN A 494 -6.94 -4.30 -24.07
CA GLN A 494 -6.59 -5.66 -24.49
C GLN A 494 -7.57 -6.20 -25.54
N GLU A 495 -8.87 -5.99 -25.36
CA GLU A 495 -9.89 -6.36 -26.36
C GLU A 495 -9.71 -5.58 -27.68
N GLU A 496 -9.38 -4.29 -27.61
CA GLU A 496 -9.12 -3.44 -28.78
C GLU A 496 -7.84 -3.86 -29.51
N ILE A 497 -6.78 -4.23 -28.79
CA ILE A 497 -5.55 -4.79 -29.38
C ILE A 497 -5.86 -6.10 -30.10
N GLN A 498 -6.62 -7.02 -29.49
CA GLN A 498 -7.00 -8.27 -30.13
C GLN A 498 -7.84 -8.05 -31.39
N LYS A 499 -8.81 -7.13 -31.36
CA LYS A 499 -9.61 -6.76 -32.53
C LYS A 499 -8.75 -6.16 -33.65
N THR A 500 -7.86 -5.24 -33.30
CA THR A 500 -6.94 -4.59 -34.25
C THR A 500 -5.98 -5.60 -34.88
N GLN A 501 -5.48 -6.54 -34.09
CA GLN A 501 -4.60 -7.61 -34.55
C GLN A 501 -5.32 -8.58 -35.49
N HIS A 502 -6.59 -8.92 -35.20
CA HIS A 502 -7.41 -9.73 -36.09
C HIS A 502 -7.68 -9.01 -37.42
N LEU A 503 -8.06 -7.73 -37.37
CA LEU A 503 -8.32 -6.91 -38.57
C LEU A 503 -7.06 -6.78 -39.44
N LYS A 504 -5.90 -6.58 -38.81
CA LYS A 504 -4.60 -6.57 -39.50
C LYS A 504 -4.32 -7.89 -40.22
N SER A 505 -4.54 -9.03 -39.56
CA SER A 505 -4.32 -10.35 -40.17
C SER A 505 -5.19 -10.55 -41.43
N VAL A 506 -6.45 -10.10 -41.40
CA VAL A 506 -7.36 -10.18 -42.56
C VAL A 506 -6.83 -9.32 -43.71
N LYS A 507 -6.38 -8.10 -43.42
CA LYS A 507 -5.84 -7.15 -44.42
C LYS A 507 -4.49 -7.61 -45.02
N GLU A 508 -3.66 -8.28 -44.23
CA GLU A 508 -2.42 -8.91 -44.72
C GLU A 508 -2.70 -10.10 -45.64
N GLU A 509 -3.78 -10.84 -45.40
CA GLU A 509 -4.24 -11.90 -46.30
C GLU A 509 -4.79 -11.35 -47.61
N GLU A 510 -5.56 -10.25 -47.55
CA GLU A 510 -6.04 -9.51 -48.72
C GLU A 510 -4.88 -8.96 -49.56
N THR A 511 -3.85 -8.40 -48.92
CA THR A 511 -2.63 -7.92 -49.59
C THR A 511 -1.88 -9.05 -50.29
N ARG A 512 -1.82 -10.25 -49.70
CA ARG A 512 -1.20 -11.43 -50.33
C ARG A 512 -1.95 -11.91 -51.57
N ARG A 513 -3.29 -11.88 -51.55
CA ARG A 513 -4.11 -12.21 -52.73
C ARG A 513 -3.88 -11.21 -53.86
N LEU A 514 -3.87 -9.92 -53.55
CA LEU A 514 -3.59 -8.86 -54.53
C LEU A 514 -2.16 -8.93 -55.08
N GLN A 515 -1.18 -9.36 -54.28
CA GLN A 515 0.18 -9.60 -54.78
C GLN A 515 0.21 -10.71 -55.83
N GLN A 516 -0.49 -11.83 -55.58
CA GLN A 516 -0.57 -12.93 -56.55
C GLN A 516 -1.26 -12.50 -57.85
N GLU A 517 -2.29 -11.66 -57.77
CA GLU A 517 -2.96 -11.09 -58.97
C GLU A 517 -2.03 -10.12 -59.73
N CYS A 518 -1.27 -9.28 -59.04
CA CYS A 518 -0.25 -8.43 -59.67
C CYS A 518 0.81 -9.27 -60.41
N ASP A 519 1.34 -10.31 -59.77
CA ASP A 519 2.37 -11.17 -60.36
C ASP A 519 1.84 -11.91 -61.62
N GLN A 520 0.57 -12.34 -61.61
CA GLN A 520 -0.09 -12.93 -62.78
C GLN A 520 -0.23 -11.93 -63.94
N GLN A 521 -0.61 -10.68 -63.65
CA GLN A 521 -0.73 -9.65 -64.67
C GLN A 521 0.62 -9.21 -65.25
N GLU A 522 1.68 -9.13 -64.43
CA GLU A 522 3.04 -8.86 -64.91
C GLU A 522 3.56 -9.98 -65.81
N ASN A 523 3.30 -11.24 -65.48
CA ASN A 523 3.62 -12.38 -66.34
C ASN A 523 2.88 -12.29 -67.70
N THR A 524 1.62 -11.87 -67.69
CA THR A 524 0.82 -11.67 -68.91
C THR A 524 1.40 -10.55 -69.79
N ILE A 525 1.89 -9.45 -69.20
CA ILE A 525 2.59 -8.38 -69.94
C ILE A 525 3.89 -8.89 -70.55
N ASN A 526 4.66 -9.70 -69.81
CA ASN A 526 5.91 -10.26 -70.30
C ASN A 526 5.70 -11.24 -71.46
N GLU A 527 4.61 -12.03 -71.44
CA GLU A 527 4.23 -12.89 -72.56
C GLU A 527 3.78 -12.09 -73.80
N LEU A 528 2.96 -11.04 -73.61
CA LEU A 528 2.54 -10.15 -74.70
C LEU A 528 3.72 -9.37 -75.32
N ARG A 529 4.74 -9.04 -74.53
CA ARG A 529 5.99 -8.43 -75.03
C ARG A 529 6.84 -9.40 -75.83
N LYS A 530 6.85 -10.69 -75.49
CA LYS A 530 7.55 -11.73 -76.26
C LYS A 530 6.91 -12.02 -77.61
N GLN A 531 5.60 -11.82 -77.76
CA GLN A 531 4.88 -11.95 -79.04
C GLN A 531 5.09 -10.77 -80.00
N LYS A 532 5.79 -9.72 -79.55
CA LYS A 532 6.05 -8.49 -80.31
C LYS A 532 7.37 -8.56 -81.11
N VAL A 533 8.19 -9.58 -80.84
CA VAL A 533 9.45 -9.91 -81.54
C VAL A 533 9.16 -11.05 -82.50
#